data_AF-A0A7X5URT0-F1
#
_entry.id   AF-A0A7X5URT0-F1
#
_cell.length_a   1.000
_cell.length_b   1.000
_cell.length_c   1.000
_cell.angle_alpha   90.00
_cell.angle_beta   90.00
_cell.angle_gamma   90.00
#
_symmetry.space_group_name_H-M   'P 1'
#
loop_
_entity.id
_entity.type
_entity.pdbx_description
1 polymer ?
#
loop_
_entity_poly.entity_id
_entity_poly.type
_entity_poly.pdbx_seq_one_letter_code
_entity_poly.pdbx_strand_id
1 'polypeptide(L)'
;MYGSPTGSDHSFHGLPGKCGKDRAGAPHPLPANLLLPQWIATHWPKYEEGGRSVGGTADRADWRVARTVFVADDEETARSYGKGHKDSPYRYYYGKMLHKMRILGRLNPFKEDQDMPDEDVTLERVLDALVIAGTAEQVADQISKLNDEVGGFGELV
;
A
#
# COMPACT_ATOMS: atom_id res chain seq x y z
N MET A 1 -11.66 -59.25 25.23
CA MET A 1 -11.50 -58.68 23.88
C MET A 1 -12.57 -57.64 23.66
N TYR A 2 -12.30 -56.38 24.01
CA TYR A 2 -13.21 -55.27 23.73
C TYR A 2 -12.67 -54.53 22.51
N GLY A 3 -13.48 -54.49 21.45
CA GLY A 3 -13.16 -53.93 20.16
C GLY A 3 -13.12 -52.40 20.15
N SER A 4 -12.22 -51.88 19.33
CA SER A 4 -12.07 -50.47 19.02
C SER A 4 -13.26 -49.93 18.22
N PRO A 5 -13.77 -48.72 18.49
CA PRO A 5 -14.66 -48.03 17.57
C PRO A 5 -13.82 -47.32 16.51
N THR A 6 -14.04 -47.70 15.25
CA THR A 6 -13.64 -46.96 14.06
C THR A 6 -14.64 -45.83 13.79
N GLY A 7 -14.13 -44.66 13.41
CA GLY A 7 -14.88 -43.65 12.65
C GLY A 7 -15.15 -42.32 13.37
N SER A 8 -14.38 -41.29 13.02
CA SER A 8 -14.96 -39.98 12.71
C SER A 8 -14.08 -39.26 11.69
N ASP A 9 -14.61 -39.19 10.48
CA ASP A 9 -14.13 -38.37 9.37
C ASP A 9 -14.12 -36.90 9.81
N HIS A 10 -12.93 -36.36 10.10
CA HIS A 10 -12.73 -34.95 10.43
C HIS A 10 -12.56 -34.13 9.15
N SER A 11 -13.58 -34.16 8.31
CA SER A 11 -13.74 -33.18 7.24
C SER A 11 -14.19 -31.85 7.89
N PHE A 12 -13.23 -31.03 8.32
CA PHE A 12 -13.46 -29.69 8.87
C PHE A 12 -13.98 -28.77 7.75
N HIS A 13 -15.29 -28.78 7.51
CA HIS A 13 -15.95 -27.77 6.68
C HIS A 13 -16.08 -26.49 7.51
N GLY A 14 -14.98 -25.76 7.65
CA GLY A 14 -15.00 -24.38 8.10
C GLY A 14 -15.76 -23.55 7.07
N LEU A 15 -16.77 -22.80 7.52
CA LEU A 15 -17.38 -21.75 6.71
C LEU A 15 -16.27 -20.80 6.22
N PRO A 16 -16.31 -20.31 4.97
CA PRO A 16 -15.32 -19.37 4.49
C PRO A 16 -15.38 -18.09 5.35
N GLY A 17 -14.43 -17.95 6.27
CA GLY A 17 -14.26 -16.74 7.07
C GLY A 17 -13.56 -15.65 6.26
N LYS A 18 -13.72 -14.38 6.61
CA LYS A 18 -12.94 -13.33 5.97
C LYS A 18 -11.50 -13.38 6.49
N CYS A 19 -10.53 -13.23 5.59
CA CYS A 19 -9.13 -13.10 5.95
C CYS A 19 -8.93 -11.75 6.65
N GLY A 20 -9.07 -11.71 7.96
CA GLY A 20 -8.72 -10.55 8.80
C GLY A 20 -9.78 -10.12 9.80
N LYS A 21 -11.07 -10.23 9.47
CA LYS A 21 -12.14 -9.68 10.33
C LYS A 21 -12.51 -10.56 11.53
N ASP A 22 -12.40 -11.88 11.36
CA ASP A 22 -12.87 -12.85 12.36
C ASP A 22 -11.78 -13.24 13.38
N ARG A 23 -10.55 -12.74 13.21
CA ARG A 23 -9.47 -12.85 14.20
C ARG A 23 -9.28 -11.49 14.86
N ALA A 24 -10.07 -11.22 15.89
CA ALA A 24 -9.82 -10.09 16.79
C ALA A 24 -8.33 -10.09 17.20
N GLY A 25 -7.55 -9.13 16.68
CA GLY A 25 -6.13 -8.95 17.01
C GLY A 25 -5.11 -9.31 15.92
N ALA A 26 -5.50 -9.80 14.73
CA ALA A 26 -4.54 -9.94 13.62
C ALA A 26 -4.31 -8.58 12.92
N PRO A 27 -3.07 -8.08 12.81
CA PRO A 27 -2.81 -6.82 12.11
C PRO A 27 -3.17 -6.96 10.62
N HIS A 28 -4.03 -6.06 10.12
CA HIS A 28 -4.29 -5.94 8.69
C HIS A 28 -2.99 -5.48 7.99
N PRO A 29 -2.64 -6.07 6.85
CA PRO A 29 -1.43 -5.69 6.13
C PRO A 29 -1.53 -4.24 5.69
N LEU A 30 -0.42 -3.52 5.87
CA LEU A 30 -0.23 -2.17 5.35
C LEU A 30 1.06 -2.17 4.53
N PRO A 31 0.97 -2.11 3.18
CA PRO A 31 2.14 -1.92 2.34
C PRO A 31 2.91 -0.67 2.78
N ALA A 32 4.23 -0.71 2.66
CA ALA A 32 5.05 0.46 2.97
C ALA A 32 4.59 1.66 2.11
N ASN A 33 4.49 2.83 2.75
CA ASN A 33 4.10 4.11 2.10
C ASN A 33 5.07 4.59 0.99
N LEU A 34 6.17 3.86 0.80
CA LEU A 34 7.26 4.14 -0.12
C LEU A 34 7.04 3.48 -1.49
N LEU A 35 6.08 2.55 -1.58
CA LEU A 35 5.84 1.76 -2.77
C LEU A 35 5.02 2.55 -3.79
N LEU A 36 5.55 2.61 -5.02
CA LEU A 36 4.79 3.10 -6.17
C LEU A 36 3.50 2.27 -6.37
N PRO A 37 2.42 2.86 -6.92
CA PRO A 37 1.12 2.20 -7.06
C PRO A 37 1.19 0.80 -7.70
N GLN A 38 1.97 0.63 -8.77
CA GLN A 38 2.12 -0.67 -9.44
C GLN A 38 2.71 -1.74 -8.52
N TRP A 39 3.62 -1.37 -7.61
CA TRP A 39 4.19 -2.31 -6.65
C TRP A 39 3.22 -2.62 -5.52
N ILE A 40 2.31 -1.71 -5.16
CA ILE A 40 1.23 -2.03 -4.23
C ILE A 40 0.29 -3.07 -4.84
N ALA A 41 -0.04 -2.93 -6.12
CA ALA A 41 -0.91 -3.87 -6.82
C ALA A 41 -0.38 -5.32 -6.77
N THR A 42 0.94 -5.51 -6.86
CA THR A 42 1.55 -6.86 -6.80
C THR A 42 1.48 -7.53 -5.43
N HIS A 43 1.23 -6.78 -4.35
CA HIS A 43 1.08 -7.35 -3.00
C HIS A 43 -0.27 -8.01 -2.79
N TRP A 44 -1.33 -7.56 -3.48
CA TRP A 44 -2.67 -8.10 -3.28
C TRP A 44 -2.79 -9.61 -3.58
N PRO A 45 -2.29 -10.13 -4.73
CA PRO A 45 -2.33 -11.57 -4.99
C PRO A 45 -1.67 -12.41 -3.89
N LYS A 46 -0.60 -11.88 -3.27
CA LYS A 46 0.11 -12.55 -2.16
C LYS A 46 -0.70 -12.54 -0.87
N TYR A 47 -1.39 -11.44 -0.60
CA TYR A 47 -2.31 -11.37 0.53
C TYR A 47 -3.50 -12.32 0.37
N GLU A 48 -4.09 -12.38 -0.82
CA GLU A 48 -5.17 -13.30 -1.14
C GLU A 48 -4.74 -14.78 -1.07
N GLU A 49 -3.55 -15.11 -1.56
CA GLU A 49 -2.92 -16.43 -1.41
C GLU A 49 -2.74 -16.81 0.07
N GLY A 50 -2.21 -15.89 0.89
CA GLY A 50 -2.04 -16.09 2.32
C GLY A 50 -3.37 -16.31 3.04
N GLY A 51 -4.41 -15.54 2.68
CA GLY A 51 -5.76 -15.71 3.22
C GLY A 51 -6.33 -17.10 2.90
N ARG A 52 -6.27 -17.52 1.63
CA ARG A 52 -6.72 -18.85 1.20
C ARG A 52 -5.99 -19.98 1.91
N SER A 53 -4.68 -19.83 2.16
CA SER A 53 -3.86 -20.84 2.83
C SER A 53 -4.33 -21.17 4.26
N VAL A 54 -5.05 -20.25 4.91
CA VAL A 54 -5.59 -20.40 6.27
C VAL A 54 -7.11 -20.54 6.30
N GLY A 55 -7.74 -20.85 5.16
CA GLY A 55 -9.20 -21.01 5.04
C GLY A 55 -9.99 -19.69 5.03
N GLY A 56 -9.31 -18.56 4.85
CA GLY A 56 -9.93 -17.24 4.78
C GLY A 56 -10.13 -16.74 3.34
N THR A 57 -11.04 -15.78 3.17
CA THR A 57 -11.25 -15.04 1.91
C THR A 57 -10.81 -13.60 2.10
N ALA A 58 -9.80 -13.14 1.34
CA ALA A 58 -9.38 -11.74 1.39
C ALA A 58 -10.46 -10.82 0.81
N ASP A 59 -10.70 -9.69 1.48
CA ASP A 59 -11.65 -8.66 1.06
C ASP A 59 -10.91 -7.37 0.76
N ARG A 60 -11.17 -6.76 -0.40
CA ARG A 60 -10.56 -5.48 -0.78
C ARG A 60 -10.94 -4.36 0.20
N ALA A 61 -12.09 -4.46 0.86
CA ALA A 61 -12.50 -3.53 1.91
C ALA A 61 -11.61 -3.59 3.16
N ASP A 62 -10.86 -4.69 3.36
CA ASP A 62 -9.91 -4.83 4.46
C ASP A 62 -8.47 -4.49 4.01
N TRP A 63 -8.25 -4.17 2.73
CA TRP A 63 -6.97 -3.73 2.18
C TRP A 63 -6.74 -2.23 2.44
N ARG A 64 -5.54 -1.89 2.93
CA ARG A 64 -5.20 -0.54 3.35
C ARG A 64 -4.00 -0.04 2.55
N VAL A 65 -4.02 1.23 2.15
CA VAL A 65 -2.94 1.85 1.37
C VAL A 65 -2.46 3.09 2.10
N ALA A 66 -1.16 3.17 2.37
CA ALA A 66 -0.55 4.36 3.00
C ALA A 66 -0.12 5.39 1.95
N ARG A 67 -0.53 6.65 2.11
CA ARG A 67 -0.10 7.76 1.26
C ARG A 67 0.09 9.04 2.05
N THR A 68 1.09 9.84 1.66
CA THR A 68 1.17 11.22 2.12
C THR A 68 0.14 12.06 1.38
N VAL A 69 -0.76 12.71 2.11
CA VAL A 69 -1.81 13.57 1.55
C VAL A 69 -1.66 14.99 2.10
N PHE A 70 -1.74 15.99 1.23
CA PHE A 70 -1.86 17.40 1.59
C PHE A 70 -3.01 18.04 0.83
N VAL A 71 -3.91 18.71 1.56
CA VAL A 71 -5.05 19.41 0.97
C VAL A 71 -4.95 20.88 1.32
N ALA A 72 -5.14 21.76 0.34
CA ALA A 72 -5.25 23.21 0.55
C ALA A 72 -6.46 23.77 -0.21
N ASP A 73 -6.87 25.00 0.11
CA ASP A 73 -8.02 25.64 -0.54
C ASP A 73 -7.71 26.07 -1.98
N ASP A 74 -6.43 26.24 -2.31
CA ASP A 74 -5.97 26.66 -3.63
C ASP A 74 -4.81 25.79 -4.15
N GLU A 75 -4.71 25.71 -5.47
CA GLU A 75 -3.72 24.89 -6.17
C GLU A 75 -2.28 25.39 -5.97
N GLU A 76 -2.07 26.70 -5.84
CA GLU A 76 -0.73 27.27 -5.68
C GLU A 76 -0.12 26.83 -4.35
N THR A 77 -0.89 26.97 -3.26
CA THR A 77 -0.51 26.51 -1.92
C THR A 77 -0.31 25.01 -1.91
N ALA A 78 -1.23 24.24 -2.49
CA ALA A 78 -1.12 22.78 -2.56
C ALA A 78 0.15 22.32 -3.27
N ARG A 79 0.45 22.89 -4.43
CA ARG A 79 1.64 22.57 -5.23
C ARG A 79 2.93 23.00 -4.52
N SER A 80 2.95 24.22 -3.98
CA SER A 80 4.11 24.80 -3.30
C SER A 80 4.42 24.03 -2.01
N TYR A 81 3.46 23.94 -1.07
CA TYR A 81 3.68 23.28 0.22
C TYR A 81 3.79 21.76 0.07
N GLY A 82 2.99 21.14 -0.80
CA GLY A 82 2.95 19.70 -0.99
C GLY A 82 4.22 19.11 -1.60
N LYS A 83 4.82 19.77 -2.60
CA LYS A 83 5.93 19.19 -3.38
C LYS A 83 7.03 20.18 -3.78
N GLY A 84 6.65 21.41 -4.16
CA GLY A 84 7.49 22.33 -4.91
C GLY A 84 8.45 23.17 -4.08
N HIS A 85 8.03 23.66 -2.92
CA HIS A 85 8.84 24.55 -2.09
C HIS A 85 9.97 23.76 -1.42
N LYS A 86 11.17 24.35 -1.35
CA LYS A 86 12.36 23.74 -0.74
C LYS A 86 12.15 23.38 0.74
N ASP A 87 11.33 24.15 1.45
CA ASP A 87 11.01 23.97 2.86
C ASP A 87 9.74 23.13 3.08
N SER A 88 9.22 22.48 2.03
CA SER A 88 8.14 21.52 2.16
C SER A 88 8.54 20.38 3.14
N PRO A 89 7.72 20.06 4.15
CA PRO A 89 8.03 18.98 5.09
C PRO A 89 8.08 17.62 4.39
N TYR A 90 7.28 17.43 3.34
CA TYR A 90 7.26 16.20 2.54
C TYR A 90 8.55 16.06 1.73
N ARG A 91 9.00 17.15 1.11
CA ARG A 91 10.29 17.19 0.41
C ARG A 91 11.46 16.88 1.34
N TYR A 92 11.43 17.42 2.56
CA TYR A 92 12.42 17.10 3.58
C TYR A 92 12.40 15.60 3.94
N TYR A 93 11.23 15.05 4.27
CA TYR A 93 11.06 13.64 4.64
C TYR A 93 11.52 12.69 3.52
N TYR A 94 10.99 12.85 2.31
CA TYR A 94 11.35 12.00 1.17
C TYR A 94 12.80 12.20 0.73
N GLY A 95 13.35 13.42 0.87
CA GLY A 95 14.77 13.68 0.61
C GLY A 95 15.68 12.88 1.54
N LYS A 96 15.39 12.86 2.85
CA LYS A 96 16.16 12.07 3.83
C LYS A 96 15.98 10.57 3.61
N MET A 97 14.76 10.13 3.30
CA MET A 97 14.46 8.74 2.98
C MET A 97 15.23 8.28 1.73
N LEU A 98 15.13 9.02 0.63
CA LEU A 98 15.77 8.71 -0.64
C LEU A 98 17.30 8.67 -0.50
N HIS A 99 17.88 9.66 0.21
CA HIS A 99 19.30 9.67 0.52
C HIS A 99 19.75 8.41 1.26
N LYS A 100 18.99 8.01 2.30
CA LYS A 100 19.28 6.78 3.07
C LYS A 100 19.17 5.54 2.19
N MET A 101 18.13 5.42 1.37
CA MET A 101 17.92 4.27 0.50
C MET A 101 18.98 4.16 -0.59
N ARG A 102 19.49 5.30 -1.09
CA ARG A 102 20.61 5.35 -2.03
C ARG A 102 21.91 4.83 -1.41
N ILE A 103 22.26 5.28 -0.20
CA ILE A 103 23.45 4.79 0.52
C ILE A 103 23.34 3.28 0.79
N LEU A 104 22.14 2.78 1.06
CA LEU A 104 21.91 1.36 1.34
C LEU A 104 21.81 0.49 0.06
N GLY A 105 21.86 1.07 -1.15
CA GLY A 105 21.65 0.33 -2.40
C GLY A 105 20.25 -0.27 -2.54
N ARG A 106 19.23 0.41 -1.99
CA ARG A 106 17.83 -0.07 -1.92
C ARG A 106 16.87 0.85 -2.67
N LEU A 107 17.22 1.28 -3.87
CA LEU A 107 16.39 2.19 -4.68
C LEU A 107 15.23 1.50 -5.42
N ASN A 108 15.25 0.16 -5.54
CA ASN A 108 14.24 -0.60 -6.29
C ASN A 108 12.77 -0.22 -5.98
N PRO A 109 12.36 0.07 -4.74
CA PRO A 109 10.97 0.49 -4.46
C PRO A 109 10.52 1.78 -5.17
N PHE A 110 11.46 2.65 -5.53
CA PHE A 110 11.21 3.94 -6.19
C PHE A 110 11.41 3.89 -7.70
N LYS A 111 11.80 2.74 -8.24
CA LYS A 111 11.97 2.55 -9.68
C LYS A 111 10.66 2.15 -10.31
N GLU A 112 10.29 2.78 -11.41
CA GLU A 112 9.07 2.42 -12.15
C GLU A 112 9.18 1.07 -12.84
N ASP A 113 10.41 0.71 -13.21
CA ASP A 113 10.82 -0.58 -13.76
C ASP A 113 12.14 -1.04 -13.12
N GLN A 114 12.38 -2.35 -13.03
CA GLN A 114 13.58 -2.86 -12.34
C GLN A 114 14.89 -2.48 -13.05
N ASP A 115 14.87 -2.25 -14.37
CA ASP A 115 16.02 -1.86 -15.17
C ASP A 115 16.26 -0.35 -15.20
N MET A 116 15.39 0.44 -14.56
CA MET A 116 15.54 1.90 -14.45
C MET A 116 16.88 2.25 -13.75
N PRO A 117 17.71 3.12 -14.34
CA PRO A 117 18.95 3.57 -13.71
C PRO A 117 18.74 4.28 -12.36
N ASP A 118 19.69 4.15 -11.45
CA ASP A 118 19.61 4.75 -10.10
C ASP A 118 19.59 6.29 -10.14
N GLU A 119 20.28 6.87 -11.12
CA GLU A 119 20.35 8.31 -11.39
C GLU A 119 18.99 8.91 -11.76
N ASP A 120 18.12 8.13 -12.41
CA ASP A 120 16.80 8.58 -12.85
C ASP A 120 15.79 8.61 -11.69
N VAL A 121 16.14 8.06 -10.52
CA VAL A 121 15.36 8.16 -9.28
C VAL A 121 15.63 9.52 -8.62
N THR A 122 14.88 10.54 -9.04
CA THR A 122 14.98 11.91 -8.50
C THR A 122 13.97 12.15 -7.36
N LEU A 123 14.24 13.15 -6.52
CA LEU A 123 13.32 13.52 -5.43
C LEU A 123 11.98 14.01 -5.99
N GLU A 124 11.99 14.75 -7.10
CA GLU A 124 10.82 15.24 -7.80
C GLU A 124 9.90 14.08 -8.19
N ARG A 125 10.45 13.05 -8.85
CA ARG A 125 9.67 11.87 -9.26
C ARG A 125 9.10 11.11 -8.06
N VAL A 126 9.89 10.98 -6.99
CA VAL A 126 9.43 10.33 -5.76
C VAL A 126 8.27 11.10 -5.13
N LEU A 127 8.35 12.43 -5.07
CA LEU A 127 7.26 13.26 -4.54
C LEU A 127 6.03 13.21 -5.46
N ASP A 128 6.23 13.24 -6.77
CA ASP A 128 5.14 13.18 -7.73
C ASP A 128 4.35 11.87 -7.62
N ALA A 129 5.05 10.76 -7.40
CA ALA A 129 4.44 9.44 -7.29
C ALA A 129 3.86 9.10 -5.90
N LEU A 130 4.43 9.64 -4.82
CA LEU A 130 4.10 9.21 -3.45
C LEU A 130 3.34 10.25 -2.61
N VAL A 131 3.35 11.51 -3.02
CA VAL A 131 2.59 12.59 -2.36
C VAL A 131 1.36 12.93 -3.20
N ILE A 132 0.19 12.82 -2.59
CA ILE A 132 -1.06 13.34 -3.14
C ILE A 132 -1.22 14.75 -2.60
N ALA A 133 -1.27 15.74 -3.50
CA ALA A 133 -1.46 17.13 -3.10
C ALA A 133 -2.35 17.86 -4.09
N GLY A 134 -3.24 18.72 -3.59
CA GLY A 134 -4.15 19.50 -4.41
C GLY A 134 -5.24 20.19 -3.58
N THR A 135 -6.21 20.75 -4.28
CA THR A 135 -7.52 21.08 -3.69
C THR A 135 -8.27 19.81 -3.29
N ALA A 136 -9.34 19.93 -2.50
CA ALA A 136 -10.13 18.78 -2.07
C ALA A 136 -10.62 17.91 -3.26
N GLU A 137 -11.05 18.55 -4.35
CA GLU A 137 -11.47 17.87 -5.59
C GLU A 137 -10.31 17.14 -6.27
N GLN A 138 -9.17 17.84 -6.46
CA GLN A 138 -7.97 17.25 -7.08
C GLN A 138 -7.42 16.07 -6.27
N VAL A 139 -7.52 16.14 -4.94
CA VAL A 139 -7.07 15.07 -4.04
C VAL A 139 -8.03 13.88 -4.13
N ALA A 140 -9.34 14.11 -4.17
CA ALA A 140 -10.33 13.05 -4.38
C ALA A 140 -10.12 12.32 -5.72
N ASP A 141 -9.83 13.06 -6.79
CA ASP A 141 -9.52 12.48 -8.10
C ASP A 141 -8.24 11.65 -8.08
N GLN A 142 -7.18 12.15 -7.45
CA GLN A 142 -5.91 11.42 -7.29
C GLN A 142 -6.09 10.14 -6.48
N ILE A 143 -6.88 10.17 -5.39
CA ILE A 143 -7.19 8.99 -4.59
C ILE A 143 -8.00 7.98 -5.39
N SER A 144 -8.99 8.44 -6.17
CA SER A 144 -9.80 7.57 -7.03
C SER A 144 -8.93 6.88 -8.09
N LYS A 145 -8.05 7.63 -8.74
CA LYS A 145 -7.06 7.08 -9.69
C LYS A 145 -6.14 6.06 -9.02
N LEU A 146 -5.61 6.36 -7.83
CA LEU A 146 -4.79 5.41 -7.07
C LEU A 146 -5.58 4.14 -6.76
N ASN A 147 -6.84 4.26 -6.36
CA ASN A 147 -7.71 3.13 -6.06
C ASN A 147 -7.89 2.22 -7.28
N ASP A 148 -8.09 2.81 -8.46
CA ASP A 148 -8.18 2.06 -9.70
C ASP A 148 -6.84 1.37 -10.05
N GLU A 149 -5.72 2.10 -9.95
CA GLU A 149 -4.38 1.58 -10.26
C GLU A 149 -3.97 0.38 -9.39
N VAL A 150 -4.34 0.37 -8.11
CA VAL A 150 -4.01 -0.74 -7.19
C VAL A 150 -5.07 -1.84 -7.17
N GLY A 151 -6.15 -1.69 -7.94
CA GLY A 151 -7.25 -2.65 -8.04
C GLY A 151 -8.20 -2.66 -6.84
N GLY A 152 -8.33 -1.54 -6.14
CA GLY A 152 -9.22 -1.34 -5.00
C GLY A 152 -8.54 -1.39 -3.64
N PHE A 153 -8.98 -0.54 -2.71
CA PHE A 153 -8.69 -0.61 -1.28
C PHE A 153 -9.86 -0.04 -0.46
N GLY A 154 -9.96 -0.45 0.81
CA GLY A 154 -11.02 0.01 1.71
C GLY A 154 -10.64 1.22 2.56
N GLU A 155 -9.34 1.42 2.79
CA GLU A 155 -8.85 2.50 3.66
C GLU A 155 -7.57 3.13 3.09
N LEU A 156 -7.55 4.47 3.05
CA LEU A 156 -6.36 5.27 2.88
C LEU A 156 -5.84 5.66 4.27
N VAL A 157 -4.54 5.43 4.53
CA VAL A 157 -3.89 5.66 5.83
C VAL A 157 -2.83 6.76 5.74
#